data_AF-A0A2T6K886-F1
#
_entry.id   AF-A0A2T6K886-F1
#
_cell.length_a   1.000
_cell.length_b   1.000
_cell.length_c   1.000
_cell.angle_alpha   90.00
_cell.angle_beta   90.00
_cell.angle_gamma   90.00
#
_symmetry.space_group_name_H-M   'P 1'
#
loop_
_entity.id
_entity.type
_entity.pdbx_description
1 polymer ?
#
loop_
_entity_poly.entity_id
_entity_poly.type
_entity_poly.pdbx_seq_one_letter_code
_entity_poly.pdbx_strand_id
1 'polypeptide(L)'
;MNTVENALSIFALGGVNEIGKNMYVLQVENDIVVIDCGSKFPDESLLGIDLIIQDISYLKENKDKIRALVVTHGHEDHIGGIPYLLKQLNMPIYATRLTMGLIEIKLKEHRILRETETHLIDSKSVLNFNSIKCTFFKTNHSIPDCLGIAFETPEGTIVHTGDFKFDLTPVNNEYADIHQMAEIGKNGVLVLLSESTNAERPGSTPSESLVGGHIEDAFRKASRKVFISTFASNVHRVQQVVDAAQKTNRKLALLGRSMVNVVSVAMEQGYLNVPEGMLIEAHDVGRMDPESVAILCTGSQGEPMAALSRLSSSNYRQVSILPEDTVIFASSPIPGNERNVSKVIDNLYLLGAKVIYGSGSATGMHVSGHAQQEELKLMLTLMRPKYFIPIHGEYRMLHQHRQLAESVGVERGNIFIINNGDVVDVNNSLARQTRKIPSGNIFVDGLGIGDVGNMVLRDRKLLSEDGMIVIVITLSKVDGEIITGPDTISRGFIYARDSEELMNEINQLVITTVKTTKSSSGNQRSVLKQSVKATLGKFLFTKTKKRPMILPIIIEV
;
A
#
# COMPACT_ATOMS: atom_id res chain seq x y z
N MET A 1 33.95 -7.78 1.16
CA MET A 1 34.08 -6.36 1.54
C MET A 1 34.42 -6.35 3.02
N ASN A 2 35.62 -5.92 3.39
CA ASN A 2 36.06 -5.91 4.79
C ASN A 2 35.22 -4.88 5.55
N THR A 3 34.38 -5.34 6.46
CA THR A 3 33.68 -4.51 7.44
C THR A 3 34.72 -3.93 8.39
N VAL A 4 34.78 -2.60 8.47
CA VAL A 4 35.48 -1.90 9.54
C VAL A 4 34.79 -2.27 10.85
N GLU A 5 35.55 -2.66 11.88
CA GLU A 5 35.03 -2.89 13.24
C GLU A 5 34.22 -1.66 13.69
N ASN A 6 33.05 -1.87 14.33
CA ASN A 6 32.07 -0.86 14.75
C ASN A 6 31.24 -0.13 13.66
N ALA A 7 31.12 -0.64 12.43
CA ALA A 7 30.28 0.01 11.42
C ALA A 7 28.76 -0.10 11.73
N LEU A 8 28.10 1.06 11.88
CA LEU A 8 26.64 1.20 11.89
C LEU A 8 26.16 1.52 10.46
N SER A 9 25.14 0.81 9.98
CA SER A 9 24.51 1.05 8.67
C SER A 9 23.01 1.28 8.83
N ILE A 10 22.49 2.29 8.14
CA ILE A 10 21.07 2.65 8.09
C ILE A 10 20.64 2.68 6.63
N PHE A 11 19.55 1.98 6.29
CA PHE A 11 19.01 1.97 4.94
C PHE A 11 17.52 1.60 4.91
N ALA A 12 16.90 1.82 3.75
CA ALA A 12 15.53 1.41 3.47
C ALA A 12 15.50 0.39 2.32
N LEU A 13 14.68 -0.65 2.44
CA LEU A 13 14.33 -1.56 1.35
C LEU A 13 12.99 -1.17 0.68
N GLY A 14 12.20 -0.33 1.34
CA GLY A 14 11.01 0.33 0.82
C GLY A 14 10.55 1.47 1.72
N GLY A 15 9.69 2.36 1.21
CA GLY A 15 9.15 3.50 1.96
C GLY A 15 9.84 4.85 1.69
N VAL A 16 10.89 4.87 0.86
CA VAL A 16 11.58 6.12 0.48
C VAL A 16 11.42 6.40 -1.02
N ASN A 17 11.09 7.64 -1.37
CA ASN A 17 10.64 8.09 -2.70
C ASN A 17 9.31 7.49 -3.14
N GLU A 18 8.46 7.16 -2.16
CA GLU A 18 7.12 6.62 -2.36
C GLU A 18 6.33 6.65 -1.04
N ILE A 19 5.03 6.42 -1.15
CA ILE A 19 4.17 6.06 -0.02
C ILE A 19 3.82 4.59 -0.15
N GLY A 20 4.01 3.81 0.92
CA GLY A 20 3.77 2.38 0.93
C GLY A 20 5.04 1.53 1.07
N LYS A 21 4.85 0.26 1.41
CA LYS A 21 5.89 -0.76 1.56
C LYS A 21 7.08 -0.32 2.42
N ASN A 22 6.81 0.30 3.56
CA ASN A 22 7.84 0.70 4.49
C ASN A 22 8.61 -0.51 5.02
N MET A 23 9.94 -0.45 4.93
CA MET A 23 10.86 -1.40 5.54
C MET A 23 12.22 -0.74 5.68
N TYR A 24 12.60 -0.47 6.92
CA TYR A 24 13.88 0.15 7.26
C TYR A 24 14.76 -0.86 7.98
N VAL A 25 16.07 -0.68 7.89
CA VAL A 25 17.03 -1.60 8.48
C VAL A 25 18.11 -0.82 9.20
N LEU A 26 18.33 -1.22 10.46
CA LEU A 26 19.46 -0.82 11.27
C LEU A 26 20.39 -2.01 11.40
N GLN A 27 21.65 -1.85 11.01
CA GLN A 27 22.67 -2.87 11.20
C GLN A 27 23.82 -2.31 12.02
N VAL A 28 24.18 -2.98 13.11
CA VAL A 28 25.41 -2.71 13.86
C VAL A 28 26.24 -3.98 13.80
N GLU A 29 27.39 -3.91 13.13
CA GLU A 29 28.28 -5.06 12.93
C GLU A 29 27.54 -6.29 12.34
N ASN A 30 27.31 -7.32 13.17
CA ASN A 30 26.65 -8.57 12.82
C ASN A 30 25.21 -8.68 13.34
N ASP A 31 24.61 -7.57 13.77
CA ASP A 31 23.26 -7.53 14.31
C ASP A 31 22.38 -6.63 13.45
N ILE A 32 21.31 -7.21 12.90
CA ILE A 32 20.33 -6.53 12.06
C ILE A 32 18.99 -6.49 12.79
N VAL A 33 18.44 -5.28 12.89
CA VAL A 33 17.05 -5.05 13.30
C VAL A 33 16.30 -4.47 12.12
N VAL A 34 15.22 -5.15 11.73
CA VAL A 34 14.30 -4.69 10.68
C VAL A 34 13.17 -3.91 11.34
N ILE A 35 12.80 -2.77 10.77
CA ILE A 35 11.73 -1.89 11.24
C ILE A 35 10.64 -1.88 10.18
N ASP A 36 9.46 -2.37 10.56
CA ASP A 36 8.30 -2.55 9.67
C ASP A 36 8.55 -3.46 8.45
N CYS A 37 7.45 -3.95 7.88
CA CYS A 37 7.42 -4.70 6.63
C CYS A 37 6.05 -4.52 5.96
N GLY A 38 5.90 -3.40 5.26
CA GLY A 38 4.67 -3.01 4.59
C GLY A 38 4.43 -3.65 3.24
N SER A 39 3.22 -3.46 2.72
CA SER A 39 2.89 -3.60 1.30
C SER A 39 2.55 -2.25 0.67
N LYS A 40 2.50 -2.20 -0.66
CA LYS A 40 2.05 -1.03 -1.41
C LYS A 40 1.01 -1.46 -2.44
N PHE A 41 -0.07 -0.69 -2.55
CA PHE A 41 -1.07 -0.94 -3.58
C PHE A 41 -0.54 -0.55 -4.96
N PRO A 42 -0.83 -1.35 -6.01
CA PRO A 42 -0.44 -1.03 -7.37
C PRO A 42 -1.28 0.13 -7.92
N ASP A 43 -0.68 0.90 -8.83
CA ASP A 43 -1.41 1.88 -9.64
C ASP A 43 -2.11 1.23 -10.86
N GLU A 44 -2.87 2.02 -11.61
CA GLU A 44 -3.61 1.56 -12.80
C GLU A 44 -2.71 0.98 -13.91
N SER A 45 -1.40 1.25 -13.88
CA SER A 45 -0.45 0.76 -14.90
C SER A 45 0.02 -0.67 -14.65
N LEU A 46 -0.09 -1.16 -13.41
CA LEU A 46 0.36 -2.48 -13.00
C LEU A 46 -0.80 -3.50 -13.09
N LEU A 47 -1.19 -3.80 -14.32
CA LEU A 47 -2.34 -4.65 -14.61
C LEU A 47 -2.25 -6.04 -13.97
N GLY A 48 -3.28 -6.38 -13.17
CA GLY A 48 -3.43 -7.68 -12.51
C GLY A 48 -2.45 -7.93 -11.37
N ILE A 49 -1.77 -6.91 -10.86
CA ILE A 49 -1.02 -6.99 -9.61
C ILE A 49 -1.99 -6.72 -8.45
N ASP A 50 -1.87 -7.48 -7.37
CA ASP A 50 -2.67 -7.28 -6.16
C ASP A 50 -1.94 -6.36 -5.17
N LEU A 51 -0.63 -6.57 -5.00
CA LEU A 51 0.22 -5.80 -4.09
C LEU A 51 1.70 -5.85 -4.49
N ILE A 52 2.44 -4.87 -3.97
CA ILE A 52 3.88 -4.71 -4.17
C ILE A 52 4.58 -4.83 -2.82
N ILE A 53 5.64 -5.64 -2.75
CA ILE A 53 6.51 -5.78 -1.58
C ILE A 53 7.97 -5.48 -1.95
N GLN A 54 8.84 -5.45 -0.95
CA GLN A 54 10.25 -5.13 -1.10
C GLN A 54 11.05 -6.35 -1.60
N ASP A 55 12.12 -6.10 -2.35
CA ASP A 55 13.18 -7.09 -2.54
C ASP A 55 13.99 -7.24 -1.25
N ILE A 56 13.98 -8.45 -0.68
CA ILE A 56 14.65 -8.81 0.57
C ILE A 56 15.94 -9.61 0.36
N SER A 57 16.51 -9.60 -0.86
CA SER A 57 17.73 -10.36 -1.20
C SER A 57 18.88 -10.10 -0.22
N TYR A 58 19.07 -8.83 0.19
CA TYR A 58 20.08 -8.48 1.18
C TYR A 58 19.88 -9.16 2.54
N LEU A 59 18.62 -9.22 3.02
CA LEU A 59 18.28 -9.87 4.29
C LEU A 59 18.46 -11.38 4.21
N LYS A 60 18.13 -12.02 3.07
CA LYS A 60 18.36 -13.46 2.85
C LYS A 60 19.84 -13.82 2.89
N GLU A 61 20.69 -13.01 2.26
CA GLU A 61 22.14 -13.20 2.27
C GLU A 61 22.75 -13.00 3.67
N ASN A 62 22.09 -12.23 4.54
CA ASN A 62 22.55 -11.90 5.89
C ASN A 62 21.65 -12.48 6.99
N LYS A 63 20.93 -13.58 6.71
CA LYS A 63 19.90 -14.14 7.60
C LYS A 63 20.37 -14.38 9.05
N ASP A 64 21.61 -14.82 9.23
CA ASP A 64 22.14 -15.21 10.54
C ASP A 64 22.43 -13.99 11.45
N LYS A 65 22.44 -12.79 10.86
CA LYS A 65 22.62 -11.51 11.54
C LYS A 65 21.31 -10.91 12.04
N ILE A 66 20.17 -11.40 11.55
CA ILE A 66 18.86 -10.81 11.88
C ILE A 66 18.46 -11.21 13.29
N ARG A 67 18.09 -10.19 14.09
CA ARG A 67 17.69 -10.36 15.48
C ARG A 67 16.20 -10.21 15.69
N ALA A 68 15.56 -9.29 14.98
CA ALA A 68 14.15 -9.00 15.14
C ALA A 68 13.55 -8.24 13.96
N LEU A 69 12.24 -8.43 13.79
CA LEU A 69 11.35 -7.46 13.16
C LEU A 69 10.62 -6.68 14.25
N VAL A 70 10.84 -5.38 14.31
CA VAL A 70 10.15 -4.47 15.24
C VAL A 70 9.14 -3.65 14.44
N VAL A 71 7.89 -3.62 14.89
CA VAL A 71 6.78 -3.00 14.15
C VAL A 71 6.30 -1.76 14.91
N THR A 72 6.23 -0.63 14.20
CA THR A 72 5.84 0.67 14.75
C THR A 72 4.34 0.75 14.99
N HIS A 73 3.52 0.28 14.04
CA HIS A 73 2.06 0.29 14.10
C HIS A 73 1.42 -0.62 13.04
N GLY A 74 0.09 -0.80 13.13
CA GLY A 74 -0.67 -1.80 12.37
C GLY A 74 -1.22 -1.41 11.00
N HIS A 75 -0.70 -0.38 10.32
CA HIS A 75 -1.16 -0.06 8.95
C HIS A 75 -0.60 -1.03 7.90
N GLU A 76 -1.34 -1.24 6.81
CA GLU A 76 -0.98 -2.17 5.72
C GLU A 76 0.38 -1.87 5.09
N ASP A 77 0.73 -0.61 4.97
CA ASP A 77 2.03 -0.14 4.51
C ASP A 77 3.16 -0.27 5.52
N HIS A 78 2.89 -0.84 6.70
CA HIS A 78 3.87 -1.22 7.72
C HIS A 78 3.82 -2.71 8.10
N ILE A 79 2.67 -3.40 7.92
CA ILE A 79 2.52 -4.82 8.27
C ILE A 79 2.13 -5.74 7.11
N GLY A 80 1.69 -5.20 5.98
CA GLY A 80 1.10 -5.96 4.88
C GLY A 80 2.08 -6.90 4.17
N GLY A 81 3.38 -6.63 4.26
CA GLY A 81 4.45 -7.46 3.70
C GLY A 81 4.89 -8.61 4.62
N ILE A 82 4.56 -8.56 5.92
CA ILE A 82 5.04 -9.52 6.93
C ILE A 82 4.81 -10.99 6.54
N PRO A 83 3.60 -11.41 6.09
CA PRO A 83 3.38 -12.80 5.72
C PRO A 83 4.23 -13.28 4.54
N TYR A 84 4.62 -12.36 3.65
CA TYR A 84 5.46 -12.64 2.48
C TYR A 84 6.95 -12.71 2.86
N LEU A 85 7.37 -11.88 3.81
CA LEU A 85 8.71 -11.92 4.40
C LEU A 85 8.93 -13.25 5.13
N LEU A 86 8.04 -13.61 6.06
CA LEU A 86 8.24 -14.77 6.95
C LEU A 86 8.22 -16.12 6.22
N LYS A 87 7.47 -16.23 5.12
CA LYS A 87 7.51 -17.42 4.24
C LYS A 87 8.89 -17.66 3.62
N GLN A 88 9.70 -16.61 3.53
CA GLN A 88 11.03 -16.67 2.91
C GLN A 88 12.15 -16.58 3.95
N LEU A 89 11.88 -15.96 5.10
CA LEU A 89 12.87 -15.64 6.12
C LEU A 89 12.18 -15.50 7.49
N ASN A 90 12.28 -16.52 8.34
CA ASN A 90 11.64 -16.51 9.66
C ASN A 90 12.48 -15.70 10.67
N MET A 91 11.82 -14.90 11.51
CA MET A 91 12.43 -14.08 12.56
C MET A 91 11.38 -13.69 13.62
N PRO A 92 11.79 -13.39 14.88
CA PRO A 92 10.85 -12.97 15.92
C PRO A 92 10.28 -11.57 15.64
N ILE A 93 9.00 -11.40 15.89
CA ILE A 93 8.25 -10.15 15.67
C ILE A 93 7.94 -9.50 17.01
N TYR A 94 8.22 -8.21 17.12
CA TYR A 94 7.89 -7.39 18.29
C TYR A 94 6.91 -6.31 17.87
N ALA A 95 5.71 -6.30 18.47
CA ALA A 95 4.69 -5.31 18.18
C ALA A 95 3.79 -5.03 19.38
N THR A 96 3.08 -3.90 19.35
CA THR A 96 2.04 -3.56 20.33
C THR A 96 0.81 -4.46 20.20
N ARG A 97 -0.09 -4.44 21.19
CA ARG A 97 -1.20 -5.40 21.30
C ARG A 97 -2.13 -5.36 20.09
N LEU A 98 -2.54 -4.16 19.70
CA LEU A 98 -3.40 -3.98 18.53
C LEU A 98 -2.68 -4.42 17.26
N THR A 99 -1.45 -3.94 17.08
CA THR A 99 -0.61 -4.24 15.92
C THR A 99 -0.39 -5.75 15.77
N MET A 100 -0.06 -6.44 16.86
CA MET A 100 0.12 -7.89 16.86
C MET A 100 -1.18 -8.62 16.52
N GLY A 101 -2.33 -8.20 17.07
CA GLY A 101 -3.63 -8.78 16.73
C GLY A 101 -3.95 -8.69 15.23
N LEU A 102 -3.60 -7.56 14.58
CA LEU A 102 -3.74 -7.38 13.14
C LEU A 102 -2.76 -8.24 12.33
N ILE A 103 -1.50 -8.35 12.79
CA ILE A 103 -0.51 -9.25 12.19
C ILE A 103 -0.98 -10.71 12.28
N GLU A 104 -1.48 -11.16 13.42
CA GLU A 104 -1.94 -12.53 13.63
C GLU A 104 -3.08 -12.93 12.68
N ILE A 105 -4.00 -12.01 12.36
CA ILE A 105 -5.05 -12.26 11.34
C ILE A 105 -4.38 -12.65 10.02
N LYS A 106 -3.40 -11.85 9.57
CA LYS A 106 -2.69 -12.09 8.31
C LYS A 106 -1.90 -13.40 8.36
N LEU A 107 -1.24 -13.68 9.48
CA LEU A 107 -0.50 -14.94 9.66
C LEU A 107 -1.43 -16.16 9.67
N LYS A 108 -2.66 -16.05 10.21
CA LYS A 108 -3.70 -17.09 10.14
C LYS A 108 -4.17 -17.32 8.70
N GLU A 109 -4.46 -16.26 7.96
CA GLU A 109 -4.85 -16.32 6.54
C GLU A 109 -3.77 -16.99 5.69
N HIS A 110 -2.49 -16.71 5.99
CA HIS A 110 -1.34 -17.30 5.31
C HIS A 110 -0.89 -18.66 5.89
N ARG A 111 -1.55 -19.14 6.94
CA ARG A 111 -1.32 -20.44 7.62
C ARG A 111 0.09 -20.61 8.24
N ILE A 112 0.71 -19.52 8.69
CA ILE A 112 2.07 -19.51 9.25
C ILE A 112 2.13 -19.03 10.71
N LEU A 113 0.99 -18.69 11.33
CA LEU A 113 0.96 -18.19 12.71
C LEU A 113 1.65 -19.12 13.71
N ARG A 114 1.44 -20.44 13.59
CA ARG A 114 2.01 -21.43 14.53
C ARG A 114 3.53 -21.56 14.44
N GLU A 115 4.12 -21.13 13.33
CA GLU A 115 5.56 -21.19 13.04
C GLU A 115 6.27 -19.85 13.33
N THR A 116 5.49 -18.82 13.66
CA THR A 116 5.97 -17.46 13.85
C THR A 116 6.12 -17.16 15.34
N GLU A 117 7.31 -16.72 15.73
CA GLU A 117 7.58 -16.23 17.08
C GLU A 117 7.11 -14.77 17.22
N THR A 118 6.21 -14.52 18.18
CA THR A 118 5.58 -13.22 18.39
C THR A 118 5.77 -12.75 19.83
N HIS A 119 6.13 -11.47 19.98
CA HIS A 119 6.42 -10.82 21.26
C HIS A 119 5.65 -9.51 21.37
N LEU A 120 4.92 -9.35 22.47
CA LEU A 120 4.23 -8.10 22.77
C LEU A 120 5.19 -7.10 23.40
N ILE A 121 5.11 -5.85 22.94
CA ILE A 121 5.84 -4.71 23.49
C ILE A 121 4.91 -3.54 23.75
N ASP A 122 5.38 -2.58 24.53
CA ASP A 122 4.74 -1.29 24.82
C ASP A 122 5.80 -0.18 24.91
N SER A 123 5.39 1.06 25.21
CA SER A 123 6.32 2.19 25.32
C SER A 123 7.31 2.10 26.48
N LYS A 124 7.13 1.16 27.42
CA LYS A 124 8.04 0.95 28.57
C LYS A 124 9.00 -0.21 28.34
N SER A 125 8.79 -0.97 27.27
CA SER A 125 9.59 -2.13 26.94
C SER A 125 11.03 -1.74 26.59
N VAL A 126 11.97 -2.62 26.93
CA VAL A 126 13.39 -2.47 26.59
C VAL A 126 13.86 -3.79 26.01
N LEU A 127 14.32 -3.78 24.76
CA LEU A 127 14.85 -4.95 24.07
C LEU A 127 16.37 -4.80 23.91
N ASN A 128 17.11 -5.89 24.07
CA ASN A 128 18.56 -5.90 23.87
C ASN A 128 18.91 -6.91 22.78
N PHE A 129 19.49 -6.42 21.70
CA PHE A 129 20.00 -7.20 20.58
C PHE A 129 21.52 -7.01 20.53
N ASN A 130 22.23 -7.70 21.42
CA ASN A 130 23.68 -7.55 21.62
C ASN A 130 24.10 -6.09 21.88
N SER A 131 24.76 -5.43 20.92
CA SER A 131 25.22 -4.04 21.03
C SER A 131 24.13 -3.00 20.76
N ILE A 132 22.92 -3.44 20.41
CA ILE A 132 21.78 -2.56 20.13
C ILE A 132 20.78 -2.66 21.28
N LYS A 133 20.59 -1.57 22.03
CA LYS A 133 19.50 -1.44 23.00
C LYS A 133 18.37 -0.64 22.37
N CYS A 134 17.18 -1.24 22.32
CA CYS A 134 15.99 -0.69 21.69
C CYS A 134 14.97 -0.30 22.76
N THR A 135 14.54 0.96 22.73
CA THR A 135 13.52 1.53 23.61
C THR A 135 12.45 2.24 22.77
N PHE A 136 11.29 2.52 23.38
CA PHE A 136 10.12 3.00 22.66
C PHE A 136 9.52 4.25 23.30
N PHE A 137 8.75 5.00 22.52
CA PHE A 137 7.95 6.13 23.00
C PHE A 137 6.63 6.20 22.22
N LYS A 138 5.53 6.56 22.88
CA LYS A 138 4.21 6.67 22.23
C LYS A 138 4.16 7.84 21.25
N THR A 139 3.52 7.61 20.11
CA THR A 139 3.13 8.64 19.15
C THR A 139 1.62 8.60 18.91
N ASN A 140 1.04 9.72 18.48
CA ASN A 140 -0.34 9.72 17.99
C ASN A 140 -0.33 9.51 16.48
N HIS A 141 -1.27 8.73 15.95
CA HIS A 141 -1.45 8.54 14.51
C HIS A 141 -2.93 8.26 14.21
N SER A 142 -3.27 7.76 13.02
CA SER A 142 -4.64 7.36 12.67
C SER A 142 -4.99 5.92 13.04
N ILE A 143 -4.16 5.23 13.82
CA ILE A 143 -4.44 3.94 14.46
C ILE A 143 -3.92 4.00 15.92
N PRO A 144 -4.53 3.30 16.89
CA PRO A 144 -4.00 3.22 18.24
C PRO A 144 -2.63 2.52 18.31
N ASP A 145 -2.00 2.57 19.48
CA ASP A 145 -0.86 1.70 19.82
C ASP A 145 0.41 1.95 18.98
N CYS A 146 0.58 3.17 18.46
CA CYS A 146 1.75 3.59 17.69
C CYS A 146 2.98 3.87 18.57
N LEU A 147 4.14 3.40 18.12
CA LEU A 147 5.42 3.63 18.76
C LEU A 147 6.43 4.26 17.79
N GLY A 148 7.17 5.24 18.30
CA GLY A 148 8.51 5.55 17.81
C GLY A 148 9.55 4.71 18.53
N ILE A 149 10.74 4.58 17.93
CA ILE A 149 11.79 3.66 18.37
C ILE A 149 13.11 4.42 18.52
N ALA A 150 13.80 4.21 19.64
CA ALA A 150 15.15 4.71 19.88
C ALA A 150 16.13 3.54 20.06
N PHE A 151 17.17 3.51 19.23
CA PHE A 151 18.24 2.53 19.23
C PHE A 151 19.51 3.16 19.79
N GLU A 152 19.87 2.75 21.00
CA GLU A 152 21.18 3.06 21.59
C GLU A 152 22.21 2.07 21.02
N THR A 153 23.24 2.62 20.38
CA THR A 153 24.33 1.85 19.76
C THR A 153 25.69 2.43 20.18
N PRO A 154 26.82 1.72 19.98
CA PRO A 154 28.15 2.24 20.29
C PRO A 154 28.51 3.55 19.55
N GLU A 155 27.93 3.79 18.37
CA GLU A 155 28.17 5.00 17.56
C GLU A 155 27.31 6.19 18.00
N GLY A 156 26.21 5.94 18.71
CA GLY A 156 25.23 6.92 19.21
C GLY A 156 23.78 6.47 19.09
N THR A 157 22.84 7.35 19.44
CA THR A 157 21.39 7.05 19.41
C THR A 157 20.78 7.31 18.03
N ILE A 158 20.06 6.33 17.50
CA ILE A 158 19.28 6.43 16.26
C ILE A 158 17.81 6.42 16.61
N VAL A 159 17.04 7.36 16.09
CA VAL A 159 15.60 7.46 16.35
C VAL A 159 14.83 7.26 15.06
N HIS A 160 13.81 6.41 15.10
CA HIS A 160 12.81 6.24 14.06
C HIS A 160 11.45 6.72 14.60
N THR A 161 10.85 7.74 13.99
CA THR A 161 9.61 8.33 14.53
C THR A 161 8.40 7.40 14.43
N GLY A 162 8.46 6.42 13.51
CA GLY A 162 7.25 5.82 12.98
C GLY A 162 6.44 6.88 12.23
N ASP A 163 5.17 6.58 11.99
CA ASP A 163 4.22 7.56 11.48
C ASP A 163 3.56 8.26 12.67
N PHE A 164 3.41 9.58 12.59
CA PHE A 164 2.95 10.36 13.72
C PHE A 164 2.26 11.67 13.32
N LYS A 165 1.43 12.15 14.22
CA LYS A 165 1.00 13.54 14.41
C LYS A 165 1.13 13.89 15.89
N PHE A 166 0.96 15.15 16.24
CA PHE A 166 0.76 15.59 17.62
C PHE A 166 -0.71 15.95 17.83
N ASP A 167 -1.47 15.03 18.41
CA ASP A 167 -2.84 15.30 18.84
C ASP A 167 -2.86 15.64 20.33
N LEU A 168 -3.11 16.91 20.65
CA LEU A 168 -3.13 17.40 22.04
C LEU A 168 -4.47 17.14 22.74
N THR A 169 -5.48 16.68 22.01
CA THR A 169 -6.81 16.34 22.51
C THR A 169 -7.31 15.02 21.90
N PRO A 170 -6.53 13.92 22.02
CA PRO A 170 -6.85 12.66 21.38
C PRO A 170 -8.12 12.04 22.00
N VAL A 171 -8.91 11.34 21.17
CA VAL A 171 -10.22 10.80 21.56
C VAL A 171 -10.14 9.80 22.72
N ASN A 172 -9.06 9.05 22.82
CA ASN A 172 -8.85 8.00 23.82
C ASN A 172 -8.06 8.46 25.06
N ASN A 173 -7.75 9.76 25.19
CA ASN A 173 -6.85 10.30 26.22
C ASN A 173 -5.45 9.67 26.25
N GLU A 174 -5.00 9.07 25.15
CA GLU A 174 -3.62 8.63 25.00
C GLU A 174 -2.80 9.67 24.25
N TYR A 175 -1.94 10.35 24.98
CA TYR A 175 -1.07 11.40 24.44
C TYR A 175 0.25 10.82 23.94
N ALA A 176 0.85 11.47 22.95
CA ALA A 176 2.25 11.22 22.60
C ALA A 176 3.18 11.52 23.78
N ASP A 177 4.28 10.76 23.90
CA ASP A 177 5.24 10.86 25.02
C ASP A 177 6.21 12.05 24.83
N ILE A 178 5.69 13.27 24.71
CA ILE A 178 6.46 14.50 24.39
C ILE A 178 7.65 14.71 25.35
N HIS A 179 7.46 14.45 26.65
CA HIS A 179 8.52 14.58 27.64
C HIS A 179 9.64 13.56 27.44
N GLN A 180 9.30 12.33 27.05
CA GLN A 180 10.29 11.30 26.75
C GLN A 180 11.06 11.64 25.47
N MET A 181 10.38 12.14 24.43
CA MET A 181 11.03 12.63 23.21
C MET A 181 12.04 13.74 23.50
N ALA A 182 11.68 14.70 24.37
CA ALA A 182 12.58 15.77 24.79
C ALA A 182 13.81 15.24 25.55
N GLU A 183 13.63 14.24 26.42
CA GLU A 183 14.74 13.63 27.16
C GLU A 183 15.67 12.82 26.24
N ILE A 184 15.12 12.10 25.25
CA ILE A 184 15.90 11.43 24.20
C ILE A 184 16.77 12.45 23.46
N GLY A 185 16.18 13.55 23.00
CA GLY A 185 16.93 14.61 22.29
C GLY A 185 17.98 15.30 23.16
N LYS A 186 17.70 15.50 24.45
CA LYS A 186 18.66 16.05 25.42
C LYS A 186 19.87 15.13 25.63
N ASN A 187 19.66 13.81 25.63
CA ASN A 187 20.74 12.82 25.75
C ASN A 187 21.54 12.65 24.44
N GLY A 188 21.09 13.27 23.35
CA GLY A 188 21.79 13.33 22.07
C GLY A 188 21.28 12.30 21.08
N VAL A 189 20.79 12.78 19.94
CA VAL A 189 20.37 11.93 18.80
C VAL A 189 21.39 12.08 17.67
N LEU A 190 22.00 10.96 17.28
CA LEU A 190 22.96 10.92 16.19
C LEU A 190 22.25 11.00 14.84
N VAL A 191 21.25 10.14 14.62
CA VAL A 191 20.46 10.09 13.38
C VAL A 191 18.98 10.06 13.72
N LEU A 192 18.19 10.94 13.09
CA LEU A 192 16.73 10.88 13.12
C LEU A 192 16.21 10.46 11.74
N LEU A 193 15.41 9.38 11.72
CA LEU A 193 14.57 8.98 10.61
C LEU A 193 13.14 9.46 10.92
N SER A 194 12.61 10.39 10.12
CA SER A 194 11.28 10.96 10.35
C SER A 194 10.38 10.86 9.13
N GLU A 195 9.11 10.53 9.35
CA GLU A 195 8.08 10.51 8.31
C GLU A 195 7.91 11.88 7.62
N SER A 196 7.58 11.90 6.33
CA SER A 196 7.57 13.13 5.52
C SER A 196 6.25 13.37 4.80
N THR A 197 5.25 12.52 5.00
CA THR A 197 4.02 12.42 4.20
C THR A 197 3.33 13.76 3.95
N ASN A 198 3.28 14.60 4.99
CA ASN A 198 2.60 15.90 4.99
C ASN A 198 3.57 17.08 5.08
N ALA A 199 4.86 16.91 4.74
CA ALA A 199 5.85 17.99 4.79
C ALA A 199 5.51 19.20 3.90
N GLU A 200 4.72 19.00 2.84
CA GLU A 200 4.25 20.07 1.95
C GLU A 200 3.04 20.84 2.51
N ARG A 201 2.44 20.38 3.62
CA ARG A 201 1.26 20.99 4.21
C ARG A 201 1.65 21.93 5.35
N PRO A 202 1.42 23.24 5.22
CA PRO A 202 1.74 24.20 6.28
C PRO A 202 0.80 24.04 7.47
N GLY A 203 1.23 24.50 8.65
CA GLY A 203 0.42 24.50 9.86
C GLY A 203 0.51 23.20 10.67
N SER A 204 -0.58 22.87 11.35
CA SER A 204 -0.69 21.71 12.24
C SER A 204 -1.94 20.91 11.91
N THR A 205 -1.84 19.60 12.07
CA THR A 205 -2.94 18.66 11.89
C THR A 205 -4.02 18.88 12.94
N PRO A 206 -5.31 19.02 12.56
CA PRO A 206 -6.38 19.13 13.53
C PRO A 206 -6.55 17.83 14.34
N SER A 207 -7.01 17.98 15.58
CA SER A 207 -7.30 16.85 16.47
C SER A 207 -8.41 15.94 15.93
N GLU A 208 -8.27 14.64 16.17
CA GLU A 208 -9.28 13.63 15.85
C GLU A 208 -10.62 13.90 16.56
N SER A 209 -10.59 14.52 17.74
CA SER A 209 -11.77 14.88 18.54
C SER A 209 -12.76 15.79 17.80
N LEU A 210 -12.28 16.65 16.88
CA LEU A 210 -13.14 17.54 16.10
C LEU A 210 -14.04 16.77 15.13
N VAL A 211 -13.58 15.62 14.63
CA VAL A 211 -14.32 14.83 13.64
C VAL A 211 -15.59 14.23 14.24
N GLY A 212 -15.55 13.79 15.49
CA GLY A 212 -16.67 13.15 16.17
C GLY A 212 -17.92 14.05 16.22
N GLY A 213 -17.76 15.35 16.47
CA GLY A 213 -18.87 16.30 16.48
C GLY A 213 -19.55 16.42 15.11
N HIS A 214 -18.77 16.46 14.03
CA HIS A 214 -19.30 16.52 12.67
C HIS A 214 -20.03 15.23 12.28
N ILE A 215 -19.49 14.06 12.64
CA ILE A 215 -20.16 12.77 12.42
C ILE A 215 -21.50 12.74 13.16
N GLU A 216 -21.52 13.14 14.43
CA GLU A 216 -22.76 13.18 15.22
C GLU A 216 -23.82 14.10 14.58
N ASP A 217 -23.42 15.29 14.13
CA ASP A 217 -24.30 16.23 13.44
C ASP A 217 -24.89 15.65 12.16
N ALA A 218 -24.09 14.93 11.37
CA ALA A 218 -24.56 14.26 10.16
C ALA A 218 -25.57 13.15 10.49
N PHE A 219 -25.31 12.36 11.54
CA PHE A 219 -26.22 11.32 12.00
C PHE A 219 -27.55 11.88 12.50
N ARG A 220 -27.53 13.03 13.20
CA ARG A 220 -28.74 13.72 13.68
C ARG A 220 -29.60 14.29 12.54
N LYS A 221 -28.96 14.78 11.47
CA LYS A 221 -29.65 15.36 10.30
C LYS A 221 -30.20 14.31 9.34
N ALA A 222 -29.65 13.09 9.36
CA ALA A 222 -30.06 12.02 8.48
C ALA A 222 -31.45 11.48 8.84
N SER A 223 -32.38 11.52 7.88
CA SER A 223 -33.76 11.05 8.04
C SER A 223 -33.97 9.58 7.64
N ARG A 224 -32.95 8.92 7.09
CA ARG A 224 -32.96 7.51 6.65
C ARG A 224 -31.67 6.80 7.08
N LYS A 225 -31.22 5.78 6.35
CA LYS A 225 -29.99 5.03 6.68
C LYS A 225 -28.78 5.95 6.53
N VAL A 226 -27.79 5.74 7.40
CA VAL A 226 -26.48 6.39 7.29
C VAL A 226 -25.44 5.35 6.90
N PHE A 227 -24.75 5.57 5.80
CA PHE A 227 -23.59 4.81 5.38
C PHE A 227 -22.36 5.65 5.68
N ILE A 228 -21.37 5.09 6.35
CA ILE A 228 -20.09 5.76 6.61
C ILE A 228 -18.95 4.86 6.18
N SER A 229 -18.10 5.39 5.32
CA SER A 229 -16.91 4.71 4.81
C SER A 229 -15.66 5.39 5.33
N THR A 230 -14.78 4.59 5.94
CA THR A 230 -13.49 5.04 6.48
C THR A 230 -12.46 3.91 6.41
N PHE A 231 -11.23 4.18 6.79
CA PHE A 231 -10.20 3.15 6.92
C PHE A 231 -10.52 2.25 8.12
N ALA A 232 -10.56 0.93 7.90
CA ALA A 232 -10.85 -0.02 8.97
C ALA A 232 -9.85 0.09 10.14
N SER A 233 -8.59 0.43 9.84
CA SER A 233 -7.53 0.65 10.83
C SER A 233 -7.76 1.85 11.75
N ASN A 234 -8.62 2.81 11.39
CA ASN A 234 -8.87 3.99 12.22
C ASN A 234 -9.89 3.69 13.33
N VAL A 235 -9.44 2.95 14.34
CA VAL A 235 -10.27 2.52 15.48
C VAL A 235 -10.86 3.72 16.25
N HIS A 236 -10.14 4.84 16.34
CA HIS A 236 -10.67 6.07 16.96
C HIS A 236 -11.87 6.62 16.19
N ARG A 237 -11.78 6.66 14.87
CA ARG A 237 -12.91 7.05 14.02
C ARG A 237 -14.07 6.08 14.15
N VAL A 238 -13.79 4.78 14.20
CA VAL A 238 -14.82 3.77 14.40
C VAL A 238 -15.54 3.97 15.74
N GLN A 239 -14.81 4.26 16.83
CA GLN A 239 -15.44 4.59 18.11
C GLN A 239 -16.37 5.80 18.01
N GLN A 240 -15.94 6.87 17.33
CA GLN A 240 -16.80 8.04 17.12
C GLN A 240 -18.07 7.72 16.31
N VAL A 241 -17.98 6.80 15.35
CA VAL A 241 -19.16 6.30 14.62
C VAL A 241 -20.10 5.51 15.54
N VAL A 242 -19.55 4.66 16.40
CA VAL A 242 -20.32 3.91 17.41
C VAL A 242 -21.02 4.89 18.35
N ASP A 243 -20.32 5.89 18.86
CA ASP A 243 -20.87 6.89 19.78
C ASP A 243 -22.00 7.70 19.10
N ALA A 244 -21.81 8.12 17.85
CA ALA A 244 -22.82 8.84 17.08
C ALA A 244 -24.06 7.98 16.80
N ALA A 245 -23.87 6.70 16.44
CA ALA A 245 -24.95 5.74 16.25
C ALA A 245 -25.72 5.53 17.57
N GLN A 246 -25.03 5.43 18.71
CA GLN A 246 -25.67 5.26 20.02
C GLN A 246 -26.52 6.49 20.38
N LYS A 247 -25.98 7.70 20.22
CA LYS A 247 -26.68 8.97 20.52
C LYS A 247 -27.90 9.22 19.64
N THR A 248 -27.95 8.60 18.46
CA THR A 248 -29.05 8.70 17.49
C THR A 248 -29.92 7.46 17.43
N ASN A 249 -29.77 6.53 18.38
CA ASN A 249 -30.55 5.29 18.48
C ASN A 249 -30.49 4.41 17.22
N ARG A 250 -29.32 4.34 16.58
CA ARG A 250 -29.08 3.51 15.41
C ARG A 250 -28.35 2.22 15.79
N LYS A 251 -28.81 1.09 15.25
CA LYS A 251 -28.03 -0.15 15.19
C LYS A 251 -26.96 -0.04 14.11
N LEU A 252 -25.86 -0.77 14.28
CA LEU A 252 -24.69 -0.68 13.41
C LEU A 252 -24.44 -1.99 12.67
N ALA A 253 -24.38 -1.94 11.34
CA ALA A 253 -23.98 -3.06 10.49
C ALA A 253 -22.56 -2.83 9.95
N LEU A 254 -21.69 -3.84 10.02
CA LEU A 254 -20.33 -3.79 9.49
C LEU A 254 -20.28 -4.45 8.11
N LEU A 255 -19.78 -3.74 7.09
CA LEU A 255 -19.63 -4.30 5.75
C LEU A 255 -18.18 -4.26 5.27
N GLY A 256 -17.66 -5.43 4.91
CA GLY A 256 -16.30 -5.63 4.42
C GLY A 256 -15.44 -6.40 5.42
N ARG A 257 -14.71 -7.40 4.91
CA ARG A 257 -13.92 -8.34 5.75
C ARG A 257 -12.92 -7.62 6.65
N SER A 258 -12.18 -6.65 6.12
CA SER A 258 -11.20 -5.88 6.89
C SER A 258 -11.86 -5.10 8.03
N MET A 259 -13.01 -4.45 7.78
CA MET A 259 -13.75 -3.73 8.82
C MET A 259 -14.21 -4.68 9.94
N VAL A 260 -14.79 -5.82 9.58
CA VAL A 260 -15.23 -6.83 10.55
C VAL A 260 -14.06 -7.33 11.39
N ASN A 261 -12.96 -7.73 10.75
CA ASN A 261 -11.79 -8.28 11.44
C ASN A 261 -11.15 -7.28 12.40
N VAL A 262 -10.94 -6.02 11.97
CA VAL A 262 -10.32 -4.99 12.81
C VAL A 262 -11.22 -4.62 13.97
N VAL A 263 -12.53 -4.46 13.74
CA VAL A 263 -13.50 -4.17 14.80
C VAL A 263 -13.53 -5.28 15.84
N SER A 264 -13.55 -6.54 15.43
CA SER A 264 -13.52 -7.68 16.36
C SER A 264 -12.26 -7.67 17.23
N VAL A 265 -11.07 -7.51 16.62
CA VAL A 265 -9.82 -7.44 17.39
C VAL A 265 -9.79 -6.25 18.34
N ALA A 266 -10.23 -5.07 17.88
CA ALA A 266 -10.28 -3.88 18.71
C ALA A 266 -11.23 -4.03 19.89
N MET A 267 -12.39 -4.69 19.71
CA MET A 267 -13.33 -5.00 20.79
C MET A 267 -12.76 -6.01 21.78
N GLU A 268 -12.21 -7.13 21.30
CA GLU A 268 -11.62 -8.18 22.14
C GLU A 268 -10.47 -7.65 23.01
N GLN A 269 -9.70 -6.70 22.48
CA GLN A 269 -8.54 -6.14 23.18
C GLN A 269 -8.86 -4.88 24.00
N GLY A 270 -10.08 -4.34 23.89
CA GLY A 270 -10.55 -3.18 24.67
C GLY A 270 -10.23 -1.80 24.06
N TYR A 271 -9.85 -1.73 22.78
CA TYR A 271 -9.65 -0.46 22.04
C TYR A 271 -10.95 0.12 21.49
N LEU A 272 -12.00 -0.70 21.35
CA LEU A 272 -13.31 -0.31 20.88
C LEU A 272 -14.38 -0.79 21.84
N ASN A 273 -15.21 0.13 22.33
CA ASN A 273 -16.36 -0.19 23.17
C ASN A 273 -17.64 -0.05 22.36
N VAL A 274 -18.30 -1.19 22.12
CA VAL A 274 -19.58 -1.23 21.41
C VAL A 274 -20.65 -1.77 22.35
N PRO A 275 -21.73 -1.01 22.61
CA PRO A 275 -22.84 -1.46 23.46
C PRO A 275 -23.42 -2.81 23.02
N GLU A 276 -23.81 -3.62 24.00
CA GLU A 276 -24.41 -4.94 23.73
C GLU A 276 -25.67 -4.83 22.86
N GLY A 277 -25.79 -5.72 21.88
CA GLY A 277 -26.89 -5.76 20.94
C GLY A 277 -26.95 -4.58 19.96
N MET A 278 -25.94 -3.70 19.92
CA MET A 278 -25.88 -2.61 18.94
C MET A 278 -25.47 -3.08 17.55
N LEU A 279 -24.54 -4.04 17.47
CA LEU A 279 -24.14 -4.65 16.21
C LEU A 279 -25.26 -5.57 15.70
N ILE A 280 -25.55 -5.46 14.40
CA ILE A 280 -26.51 -6.29 13.70
C ILE A 280 -25.86 -6.93 12.47
N GLU A 281 -26.41 -8.05 12.04
CA GLU A 281 -25.97 -8.72 10.82
C GLU A 281 -26.47 -7.98 9.57
N ALA A 282 -25.69 -8.05 8.49
CA ALA A 282 -26.01 -7.35 7.25
C ALA A 282 -27.38 -7.74 6.66
N HIS A 283 -27.86 -8.96 6.93
CA HIS A 283 -29.15 -9.44 6.44
C HIS A 283 -30.35 -8.93 7.25
N ASP A 284 -30.13 -8.42 8.45
CA ASP A 284 -31.19 -7.83 9.29
C ASP A 284 -31.47 -6.37 8.96
N VAL A 285 -30.55 -5.70 8.24
CA VAL A 285 -30.71 -4.30 7.81
C VAL A 285 -32.03 -4.05 7.07
N GLY A 286 -32.47 -4.99 6.21
CA GLY A 286 -33.71 -4.85 5.44
C GLY A 286 -34.99 -5.03 6.26
N ARG A 287 -34.91 -5.48 7.52
CA ARG A 287 -36.04 -5.72 8.41
C ARG A 287 -36.30 -4.56 9.39
N MET A 288 -35.40 -3.59 9.43
CA MET A 288 -35.42 -2.47 10.37
C MET A 288 -35.87 -1.18 9.68
N ASP A 289 -36.38 -0.25 10.49
CA ASP A 289 -36.73 1.08 10.00
C ASP A 289 -35.46 1.84 9.54
N PRO A 290 -35.45 2.46 8.36
CA PRO A 290 -34.25 3.09 7.78
C PRO A 290 -33.51 4.07 8.70
N GLU A 291 -34.25 4.87 9.46
CA GLU A 291 -33.74 5.85 10.43
C GLU A 291 -33.06 5.23 11.64
N SER A 292 -33.27 3.94 11.89
CA SER A 292 -32.70 3.19 13.02
C SER A 292 -31.42 2.43 12.65
N VAL A 293 -30.89 2.61 11.43
CA VAL A 293 -29.73 1.85 10.95
C VAL A 293 -28.59 2.76 10.50
N ALA A 294 -27.38 2.42 10.94
CA ALA A 294 -26.12 2.91 10.42
C ALA A 294 -25.30 1.74 9.85
N ILE A 295 -24.54 2.00 8.80
CA ILE A 295 -23.71 1.02 8.11
C ILE A 295 -22.28 1.57 8.06
N LEU A 296 -21.36 0.88 8.73
CA LEU A 296 -19.93 1.18 8.67
C LEU A 296 -19.27 0.23 7.67
N CYS A 297 -18.66 0.78 6.62
CA CYS A 297 -18.19 -0.03 5.50
C CYS A 297 -16.79 0.35 5.00
N THR A 298 -16.14 -0.59 4.30
CA THR A 298 -14.92 -0.31 3.53
C THR A 298 -15.22 0.31 2.17
N GLY A 299 -14.18 0.78 1.46
CA GLY A 299 -14.31 1.31 0.11
C GLY A 299 -14.17 2.82 0.03
N SER A 300 -13.45 3.40 0.99
CA SER A 300 -13.29 4.86 1.09
C SER A 300 -12.37 5.43 0.00
N GLN A 301 -11.63 4.56 -0.71
CA GLN A 301 -10.73 4.91 -1.80
C GLN A 301 -11.27 4.49 -3.18
N GLY A 302 -12.54 4.06 -3.25
CA GLY A 302 -13.16 3.62 -4.50
C GLY A 302 -12.66 2.27 -5.01
N GLU A 303 -12.10 1.43 -4.14
CA GLU A 303 -11.59 0.11 -4.50
C GLU A 303 -12.74 -0.74 -5.08
N PRO A 304 -12.61 -1.31 -6.30
CA PRO A 304 -13.76 -1.88 -7.01
C PRO A 304 -14.52 -2.98 -6.25
N MET A 305 -13.80 -3.80 -5.48
CA MET A 305 -14.35 -4.93 -4.74
C MET A 305 -14.77 -4.58 -3.30
N ALA A 306 -14.51 -3.37 -2.84
CA ALA A 306 -14.87 -2.94 -1.50
C ALA A 306 -16.38 -2.71 -1.35
N ALA A 307 -16.83 -2.66 -0.10
CA ALA A 307 -18.26 -2.64 0.23
C ALA A 307 -18.98 -1.43 -0.38
N LEU A 308 -18.44 -0.21 -0.22
CA LEU A 308 -19.07 1.00 -0.74
C LEU A 308 -19.16 1.03 -2.28
N SER A 309 -18.11 0.65 -3.00
CA SER A 309 -18.10 0.59 -4.47
C SER A 309 -19.14 -0.40 -5.02
N ARG A 310 -19.33 -1.52 -4.33
CA ARG A 310 -20.37 -2.50 -4.66
C ARG A 310 -21.76 -2.00 -4.32
N LEU A 311 -21.92 -1.27 -3.23
CA LEU A 311 -23.18 -0.62 -2.86
C LEU A 311 -23.57 0.46 -3.89
N SER A 312 -22.62 1.29 -4.32
CA SER A 312 -22.87 2.35 -5.30
C SER A 312 -23.25 1.80 -6.68
N SER A 313 -22.78 0.60 -7.02
CA SER A 313 -23.12 -0.09 -8.28
C SER A 313 -24.31 -1.05 -8.14
N SER A 314 -25.03 -1.03 -7.02
CA SER A 314 -26.16 -1.93 -6.72
C SER A 314 -25.82 -3.42 -6.80
N ASN A 315 -24.55 -3.77 -6.58
CA ASN A 315 -24.00 -5.12 -6.65
C ASN A 315 -23.60 -5.67 -5.26
N TYR A 316 -24.41 -5.33 -4.25
CA TYR A 316 -24.28 -5.85 -2.88
C TYR A 316 -25.59 -6.50 -2.47
N ARG A 317 -25.57 -7.82 -2.24
CA ARG A 317 -26.81 -8.62 -2.17
C ARG A 317 -27.64 -8.36 -0.92
N GLN A 318 -27.01 -8.05 0.21
CA GLN A 318 -27.70 -7.95 1.51
C GLN A 318 -28.24 -6.54 1.82
N VAL A 319 -27.64 -5.50 1.24
CA VAL A 319 -27.91 -4.09 1.59
C VAL A 319 -27.91 -3.27 0.32
N SER A 320 -28.82 -2.30 0.22
CA SER A 320 -28.91 -1.37 -0.90
C SER A 320 -28.99 0.07 -0.41
N ILE A 321 -28.41 0.98 -1.20
CA ILE A 321 -28.55 2.42 -1.01
C ILE A 321 -29.80 2.85 -1.78
N LEU A 322 -30.68 3.57 -1.10
CA LEU A 322 -31.94 4.09 -1.63
C LEU A 322 -31.91 5.62 -1.66
N PRO A 323 -32.81 6.26 -2.41
CA PRO A 323 -32.95 7.71 -2.40
C PRO A 323 -33.07 8.26 -0.97
N GLU A 324 -32.46 9.43 -0.74
CA GLU A 324 -32.41 10.15 0.53
C GLU A 324 -31.60 9.47 1.67
N ASP A 325 -31.01 8.29 1.45
CA ASP A 325 -30.00 7.75 2.37
C ASP A 325 -28.76 8.68 2.40
N THR A 326 -28.12 8.80 3.56
CA THR A 326 -26.93 9.64 3.73
C THR A 326 -25.67 8.79 3.64
N VAL A 327 -24.71 9.20 2.81
CA VAL A 327 -23.45 8.49 2.60
C VAL A 327 -22.28 9.41 2.91
N ILE A 328 -21.43 9.01 3.86
CA ILE A 328 -20.35 9.82 4.41
C ILE A 328 -19.00 9.19 4.04
N PHE A 329 -18.16 9.95 3.35
CA PHE A 329 -16.75 9.62 3.17
C PHE A 329 -15.96 10.24 4.32
N ALA A 330 -15.67 9.44 5.35
CA ALA A 330 -14.85 9.84 6.48
C ALA A 330 -13.35 9.55 6.21
N SER A 331 -12.90 9.89 5.01
CA SER A 331 -11.53 9.77 4.52
C SER A 331 -11.25 10.85 3.46
N SER A 332 -9.99 11.03 3.12
CA SER A 332 -9.59 11.75 1.90
C SER A 332 -9.03 10.77 0.86
N PRO A 333 -9.20 11.03 -0.44
CA PRO A 333 -8.56 10.23 -1.47
C PRO A 333 -7.03 10.26 -1.30
N ILE A 334 -6.42 9.08 -1.32
CA ILE A 334 -4.98 8.91 -1.47
C ILE A 334 -4.62 9.29 -2.91
N PRO A 335 -3.49 10.02 -3.13
CA PRO A 335 -3.04 10.35 -4.47
C PRO A 335 -3.03 9.14 -5.41
N GLY A 336 -3.70 9.26 -6.55
CA GLY A 336 -3.90 8.20 -7.55
C GLY A 336 -5.30 7.55 -7.50
N ASN A 337 -6.03 7.65 -6.39
CA ASN A 337 -7.36 7.06 -6.25
C ASN A 337 -8.52 8.03 -6.52
N GLU A 338 -8.25 9.29 -6.85
CA GLU A 338 -9.26 10.35 -7.02
C GLU A 338 -10.33 9.98 -8.04
N ARG A 339 -9.91 9.36 -9.15
CA ARG A 339 -10.83 8.91 -10.21
C ARG A 339 -11.77 7.82 -9.73
N ASN A 340 -11.25 6.85 -8.96
CA ASN A 340 -12.04 5.75 -8.42
C ASN A 340 -13.07 6.25 -7.41
N VAL A 341 -12.66 7.12 -6.49
CA VAL A 341 -13.57 7.76 -5.53
C VAL A 341 -14.64 8.59 -6.25
N SER A 342 -14.26 9.38 -7.26
CA SER A 342 -15.21 10.20 -8.03
C SER A 342 -16.29 9.34 -8.70
N LYS A 343 -15.89 8.20 -9.29
CA LYS A 343 -16.84 7.26 -9.91
C LYS A 343 -17.84 6.69 -8.89
N VAL A 344 -17.40 6.38 -7.68
CA VAL A 344 -18.31 5.92 -6.62
C VAL A 344 -19.28 7.03 -6.24
N ILE A 345 -18.80 8.27 -6.05
CA ILE A 345 -19.64 9.43 -5.74
C ILE A 345 -20.70 9.67 -6.83
N ASP A 346 -20.32 9.65 -8.10
CA ASP A 346 -21.26 9.82 -9.23
C ASP A 346 -22.38 8.77 -9.19
N ASN A 347 -22.02 7.50 -8.96
CA ASN A 347 -22.98 6.42 -8.84
C ASN A 347 -23.93 6.63 -7.64
N LEU A 348 -23.42 7.09 -6.50
CA LEU A 348 -24.24 7.39 -5.32
C LEU A 348 -25.24 8.53 -5.60
N TYR A 349 -24.83 9.57 -6.32
CA TYR A 349 -25.74 10.63 -6.76
C TYR A 349 -26.81 10.11 -7.74
N LEU A 350 -26.45 9.21 -8.67
CA LEU A 350 -27.41 8.57 -9.57
C LEU A 350 -28.46 7.73 -8.82
N LEU A 351 -28.11 7.18 -7.65
CA LEU A 351 -29.05 6.47 -6.76
C LEU A 351 -29.93 7.43 -5.93
N GLY A 352 -29.71 8.74 -6.00
CA GLY A 352 -30.44 9.74 -5.22
C GLY A 352 -29.99 9.85 -3.76
N ALA A 353 -28.77 9.40 -3.43
CA ALA A 353 -28.22 9.51 -2.08
C ALA A 353 -27.73 10.93 -1.76
N LYS A 354 -27.74 11.29 -0.47
CA LYS A 354 -27.09 12.50 0.06
C LYS A 354 -25.64 12.19 0.40
N VAL A 355 -24.71 12.66 -0.42
CA VAL A 355 -23.28 12.35 -0.26
C VAL A 355 -22.56 13.49 0.47
N ILE A 356 -21.86 13.16 1.56
CA ILE A 356 -20.95 14.05 2.29
C ILE A 356 -19.53 13.58 1.99
N TYR A 357 -18.78 14.37 1.23
CA TYR A 357 -17.41 14.09 0.82
C TYR A 357 -16.63 15.38 0.58
N GLY A 358 -15.30 15.29 0.56
CA GLY A 358 -14.41 16.43 0.31
C GLY A 358 -13.20 16.40 1.24
N SER A 359 -12.40 17.47 1.19
CA SER A 359 -11.28 17.60 2.12
C SER A 359 -11.78 17.66 3.57
N GLY A 360 -10.90 17.30 4.50
CA GLY A 360 -11.13 17.51 5.93
C GLY A 360 -11.47 18.97 6.26
N SER A 361 -10.84 19.93 5.60
CA SER A 361 -11.11 21.36 5.76
C SER A 361 -12.50 21.79 5.27
N ALA A 362 -13.06 21.12 4.26
CA ALA A 362 -14.37 21.46 3.72
C ALA A 362 -15.51 20.79 4.49
N THR A 363 -15.30 19.56 4.98
CA THR A 363 -16.36 18.72 5.55
C THR A 363 -16.26 18.52 7.05
N GLY A 364 -15.05 18.65 7.62
CA GLY A 364 -14.76 18.23 8.99
C GLY A 364 -14.77 16.71 9.21
N MET A 365 -15.01 15.89 8.18
CA MET A 365 -15.22 14.44 8.31
C MET A 365 -13.92 13.61 8.35
N HIS A 366 -12.77 14.25 8.20
CA HIS A 366 -11.47 13.59 8.19
C HIS A 366 -10.36 14.53 8.64
N VAL A 367 -9.46 14.01 9.45
CA VAL A 367 -8.15 14.60 9.71
C VAL A 367 -7.08 13.57 9.33
N SER A 368 -5.91 14.06 8.90
CA SER A 368 -4.79 13.18 8.56
C SER A 368 -4.25 12.48 9.81
N GLY A 369 -3.62 11.32 9.61
CA GLY A 369 -2.80 10.68 10.63
C GLY A 369 -1.40 11.29 10.73
N HIS A 370 -0.94 12.03 9.71
CA HIS A 370 0.46 12.44 9.56
C HIS A 370 0.69 13.91 9.87
N ALA A 371 1.82 14.20 10.51
CA ALA A 371 2.27 15.51 10.95
C ALA A 371 2.44 16.52 9.80
N GLN A 372 1.93 17.74 10.01
CA GLN A 372 2.17 18.88 9.14
C GLN A 372 3.44 19.64 9.55
N GLN A 373 3.82 20.68 8.80
CA GLN A 373 5.10 21.38 8.95
C GLN A 373 5.44 21.79 10.40
N GLU A 374 4.50 22.30 11.19
CA GLU A 374 4.80 22.73 12.57
C GLU A 374 5.05 21.54 13.50
N GLU A 375 4.37 20.41 13.28
CA GLU A 375 4.55 19.17 14.05
C GLU A 375 5.86 18.48 13.68
N LEU A 376 6.23 18.48 12.40
CA LEU A 376 7.53 17.99 11.94
C LEU A 376 8.68 18.81 12.53
N LYS A 377 8.56 20.15 12.51
CA LYS A 377 9.53 21.04 13.16
C LYS A 377 9.59 20.83 14.68
N LEU A 378 8.46 20.56 15.33
CA LEU A 378 8.43 20.23 16.75
C LEU A 378 9.22 18.94 17.03
N MET A 379 8.99 17.87 16.27
CA MET A 379 9.75 16.62 16.40
C MET A 379 11.26 16.85 16.23
N LEU A 380 11.67 17.57 15.18
CA LEU A 380 13.06 17.93 14.93
C LEU A 380 13.67 18.75 16.09
N THR A 381 12.89 19.68 16.66
CA THR A 381 13.32 20.54 17.79
C THR A 381 13.45 19.77 19.10
N LEU A 382 12.58 18.78 19.33
CA LEU A 382 12.64 17.89 20.48
C LEU A 382 13.86 16.96 20.38
N MET A 383 14.06 16.35 19.21
CA MET A 383 15.11 15.34 19.00
C MET A 383 16.51 15.92 18.80
N ARG A 384 16.64 17.14 18.26
CA ARG A 384 17.92 17.83 18.00
C ARG A 384 18.97 16.93 17.31
N PRO A 385 18.64 16.30 16.18
CA PRO A 385 19.52 15.30 15.59
C PRO A 385 20.78 15.92 14.97
N LYS A 386 21.91 15.23 15.07
CA LYS A 386 23.13 15.59 14.33
C LYS A 386 22.95 15.36 12.82
N TYR A 387 22.39 14.21 12.45
CA TYR A 387 22.09 13.81 11.08
C TYR A 387 20.60 13.52 10.89
N PHE A 388 20.07 13.80 9.71
CA PHE A 388 18.66 13.62 9.42
C PHE A 388 18.44 12.84 8.12
N ILE A 389 17.51 11.88 8.16
CA ILE A 389 17.08 11.10 7.01
C ILE A 389 15.56 11.22 6.91
N PRO A 390 15.01 12.05 6.00
CA PRO A 390 13.58 12.02 5.75
C PRO A 390 13.19 10.68 5.13
N ILE A 391 12.14 10.06 5.67
CA ILE A 391 11.56 8.80 5.22
C ILE A 391 10.05 8.94 5.01
N HIS A 392 9.38 7.87 4.58
CA HIS A 392 7.93 7.83 4.37
C HIS A 392 7.40 8.98 3.51
N GLY A 393 7.68 8.95 2.20
CA GLY A 393 7.23 9.99 1.28
C GLY A 393 7.88 9.96 -0.10
N GLU A 394 7.21 10.61 -1.05
CA GLU A 394 7.74 10.87 -2.40
C GLU A 394 8.88 11.90 -2.37
N TYR A 395 9.70 11.95 -3.41
CA TYR A 395 10.88 12.85 -3.46
C TYR A 395 10.56 14.31 -3.06
N ARG A 396 9.44 14.87 -3.54
CA ARG A 396 8.99 16.23 -3.20
C ARG A 396 8.77 16.41 -1.69
N MET A 397 8.20 15.40 -1.03
CA MET A 397 7.91 15.39 0.41
C MET A 397 9.21 15.33 1.21
N LEU A 398 10.11 14.41 0.82
CA LEU A 398 11.43 14.27 1.45
C LEU A 398 12.26 15.56 1.31
N HIS A 399 12.20 16.17 0.12
CA HIS A 399 12.88 17.43 -0.15
C HIS A 399 12.33 18.57 0.69
N GLN A 400 11.00 18.66 0.84
CA GLN A 400 10.39 19.67 1.68
C GLN A 400 10.74 19.45 3.16
N HIS A 401 10.76 18.20 3.62
CA HIS A 401 11.13 17.87 4.99
C HIS A 401 12.60 18.21 5.29
N ARG A 402 13.51 18.02 4.33
CA ARG A 402 14.89 18.53 4.42
C ARG A 402 14.91 20.04 4.67
N GLN A 403 14.09 20.83 3.96
CA GLN A 403 14.05 22.28 4.18
C GLN A 403 13.54 22.65 5.58
N LEU A 404 12.57 21.88 6.11
CA LEU A 404 12.09 22.08 7.49
C LEU A 404 13.20 21.77 8.50
N ALA A 405 13.96 20.69 8.32
CA ALA A 405 15.11 20.34 9.14
C ALA A 405 16.19 21.43 9.13
N GLU A 406 16.52 21.98 7.95
CA GLU A 406 17.44 23.12 7.81
C GLU A 406 16.93 24.35 8.58
N SER A 407 15.63 24.63 8.52
CA SER A 407 15.02 25.80 9.17
C SER A 407 15.08 25.77 10.70
N VAL A 408 15.20 24.58 11.30
CA VAL A 408 15.28 24.39 12.76
C VAL A 408 16.70 24.02 13.24
N GLY A 409 17.69 24.13 12.35
CA GLY A 409 19.11 24.08 12.73
C GLY A 409 19.86 22.79 12.41
N VAL A 410 19.28 21.85 11.67
CA VAL A 410 20.05 20.71 11.14
C VAL A 410 20.95 21.20 10.00
N GLU A 411 22.25 20.94 10.09
CA GLU A 411 23.20 21.39 9.07
C GLU A 411 22.88 20.74 7.70
N ARG A 412 22.89 21.55 6.64
CA ARG A 412 22.60 21.09 5.26
C ARG A 412 23.45 19.90 4.81
N GLY A 413 24.70 19.82 5.26
CA GLY A 413 25.61 18.71 4.95
C GLY A 413 25.30 17.41 5.69
N ASN A 414 24.42 17.46 6.70
CA ASN A 414 24.08 16.34 7.57
C ASN A 414 22.70 15.74 7.24
N ILE A 415 22.09 16.12 6.11
CA ILE A 415 20.77 15.61 5.70
C ILE A 415 20.92 14.70 4.48
N PHE A 416 20.44 13.47 4.58
CA PHE A 416 20.54 12.46 3.53
C PHE A 416 19.15 12.14 2.95
N ILE A 417 18.85 12.65 1.75
CA ILE A 417 17.72 12.14 0.96
C ILE A 417 18.21 10.90 0.20
N ILE A 418 17.82 9.73 0.69
CA ILE A 418 18.25 8.44 0.15
C ILE A 418 17.24 7.88 -0.87
N ASN A 419 17.66 6.90 -1.67
CA ASN A 419 16.75 6.00 -2.38
C ASN A 419 16.65 4.66 -1.64
N ASN A 420 15.64 3.85 -1.96
CA ASN A 420 15.64 2.45 -1.54
C ASN A 420 16.95 1.78 -2.00
N GLY A 421 17.60 1.06 -1.07
CA GLY A 421 18.89 0.42 -1.25
C GLY A 421 20.12 1.32 -1.11
N ASP A 422 19.98 2.64 -0.99
CA ASP A 422 21.11 3.50 -0.59
C ASP A 422 21.41 3.30 0.90
N VAL A 423 22.70 3.19 1.25
CA VAL A 423 23.14 2.95 2.63
C VAL A 423 23.89 4.16 3.18
N VAL A 424 23.46 4.60 4.36
CA VAL A 424 24.17 5.58 5.21
C VAL A 424 24.97 4.81 6.25
N ASP A 425 26.29 4.76 6.07
CA ASP A 425 27.21 4.17 7.04
C ASP A 425 27.68 5.25 8.02
N VAL A 426 27.78 4.89 9.29
CA VAL A 426 28.28 5.73 10.37
C VAL A 426 29.50 5.06 10.99
N ASN A 427 30.58 5.83 11.12
CA ASN A 427 31.82 5.39 11.75
C ASN A 427 32.44 6.57 12.49
N ASN A 428 32.85 6.36 13.76
CA ASN A 428 33.35 7.43 14.62
C ASN A 428 32.38 8.63 14.67
N SER A 429 31.07 8.34 14.74
CA SER A 429 29.95 9.27 14.72
C SER A 429 29.90 10.19 13.48
N LEU A 430 30.53 9.79 12.38
CA LEU A 430 30.47 10.48 11.08
C LEU A 430 29.64 9.67 10.09
N ALA A 431 28.48 10.21 9.70
CA ALA A 431 27.60 9.58 8.72
C ALA A 431 28.01 9.94 7.28
N ARG A 432 28.01 8.94 6.40
CA ARG A 432 28.24 9.11 4.96
C ARG A 432 27.37 8.14 4.17
N GLN A 433 26.82 8.60 3.06
CA GLN A 433 26.24 7.70 2.06
C GLN A 433 27.37 7.07 1.25
N THR A 434 27.66 5.80 1.48
CA THR A 434 28.88 5.13 1.01
C THR A 434 28.63 4.14 -0.14
N ARG A 435 27.46 3.49 -0.16
CA ARG A 435 27.20 2.33 -1.02
C ARG A 435 25.72 2.11 -1.30
N LYS A 436 25.45 1.17 -2.21
CA LYS A 436 24.11 0.65 -2.51
C LYS A 436 24.04 -0.85 -2.27
N ILE A 437 22.85 -1.35 -1.97
CA ILE A 437 22.52 -2.77 -1.83
C ILE A 437 21.37 -3.15 -2.78
N PRO A 438 21.17 -4.45 -3.06
CA PRO A 438 20.00 -4.92 -3.80
C PRO A 438 18.70 -4.44 -3.15
N SER A 439 17.84 -3.83 -3.95
CA SER A 439 16.51 -3.37 -3.56
C SER A 439 15.63 -3.25 -4.81
N GLY A 440 14.32 -3.28 -4.64
CA GLY A 440 13.39 -3.24 -5.76
C GLY A 440 11.97 -3.57 -5.36
N ASN A 441 11.11 -3.65 -6.38
CA ASN A 441 9.71 -4.05 -6.24
C ASN A 441 9.56 -5.51 -6.62
N ILE A 442 8.94 -6.28 -5.73
CA ILE A 442 8.45 -7.63 -6.01
C ILE A 442 6.94 -7.56 -6.12
N PHE A 443 6.41 -8.05 -7.23
CA PHE A 443 4.98 -8.05 -7.51
C PHE A 443 4.33 -9.34 -7.02
N VAL A 444 3.15 -9.20 -6.41
CA VAL A 444 2.32 -10.32 -5.96
C VAL A 444 1.02 -10.33 -6.77
N ASP A 445 0.70 -11.51 -7.29
CA ASP A 445 -0.50 -11.78 -8.11
C ASP A 445 -1.11 -13.11 -7.65
N GLY A 446 -2.23 -13.02 -6.94
CA GLY A 446 -2.89 -14.13 -6.28
C GLY A 446 -1.97 -14.84 -5.28
N LEU A 447 -1.58 -16.07 -5.61
CA LEU A 447 -0.67 -16.89 -4.80
C LEU A 447 0.81 -16.74 -5.21
N GLY A 448 1.07 -16.14 -6.37
CA GLY A 448 2.42 -16.00 -6.92
C GLY A 448 3.17 -14.82 -6.32
N ILE A 449 4.42 -15.03 -5.92
CA ILE A 449 5.31 -14.00 -5.38
C ILE A 449 6.49 -13.86 -6.34
N GLY A 450 6.61 -12.73 -7.02
CA GLY A 450 7.69 -12.49 -7.97
C GLY A 450 7.57 -13.27 -9.29
N ASP A 451 6.50 -14.04 -9.48
CA ASP A 451 6.22 -14.78 -10.73
C ASP A 451 5.87 -13.85 -11.90
N VAL A 452 5.45 -12.61 -11.59
CA VAL A 452 5.13 -11.58 -12.58
C VAL A 452 6.33 -10.65 -12.75
N GLY A 453 7.18 -10.96 -13.73
CA GLY A 453 8.25 -10.05 -14.14
C GLY A 453 7.77 -8.89 -15.01
N ASN A 454 8.63 -7.89 -15.23
CA ASN A 454 8.35 -6.74 -16.11
C ASN A 454 7.92 -7.15 -17.52
N MET A 455 8.34 -8.33 -18.02
CA MET A 455 7.90 -8.85 -19.32
C MET A 455 6.41 -9.22 -19.33
N VAL A 456 5.91 -9.86 -18.27
CA VAL A 456 4.49 -10.23 -18.16
C VAL A 456 3.62 -8.98 -18.07
N LEU A 457 4.05 -7.97 -17.30
CA LEU A 457 3.36 -6.67 -17.23
C LEU A 457 3.33 -5.96 -18.59
N ARG A 458 4.44 -5.98 -19.33
CA ARG A 458 4.53 -5.43 -20.68
C ARG A 458 3.54 -6.13 -21.62
N ASP A 459 3.46 -7.45 -21.55
CA ASP A 459 2.53 -8.23 -22.37
C ASP A 459 1.07 -7.92 -22.01
N ARG A 460 0.73 -7.85 -20.71
CA ARG A 460 -0.60 -7.42 -20.25
C ARG A 460 -0.97 -6.04 -20.77
N LYS A 461 -0.03 -5.09 -20.72
CA LYS A 461 -0.24 -3.73 -21.23
C LYS A 461 -0.54 -3.72 -22.73
N LEU A 462 0.30 -4.39 -23.53
CA LEU A 462 0.09 -4.50 -24.98
C LEU A 462 -1.26 -5.15 -25.33
N LEU A 463 -1.66 -6.19 -24.59
CA LEU A 463 -2.96 -6.84 -24.76
C LEU A 463 -4.12 -5.91 -24.41
N SER A 464 -3.96 -5.09 -23.36
CA SER A 464 -5.01 -4.17 -22.91
C SER A 464 -5.23 -2.98 -23.85
N GLU A 465 -4.15 -2.48 -24.48
CA GLU A 465 -4.20 -1.29 -25.35
C GLU A 465 -4.61 -1.64 -26.78
N ASP A 466 -3.98 -2.66 -27.38
CA ASP A 466 -4.08 -2.94 -28.81
C ASP A 466 -4.66 -4.33 -29.13
N GLY A 467 -4.93 -5.16 -28.12
CA GLY A 467 -5.44 -6.51 -28.31
C GLY A 467 -4.42 -7.45 -28.95
N MET A 468 -4.90 -8.59 -29.47
CA MET A 468 -4.05 -9.59 -30.10
C MET A 468 -4.66 -10.26 -31.32
N ILE A 469 -3.76 -10.80 -32.14
CA ILE A 469 -4.04 -11.71 -33.24
C ILE A 469 -3.15 -12.95 -33.11
N VAL A 470 -3.78 -14.12 -33.12
CA VAL A 470 -3.12 -15.42 -33.20
C VAL A 470 -3.33 -15.96 -34.61
N ILE A 471 -2.25 -16.38 -35.27
CA ILE A 471 -2.31 -17.01 -36.59
C ILE A 471 -1.80 -18.43 -36.46
N VAL A 472 -2.61 -19.42 -36.84
CA VAL A 472 -2.25 -20.83 -36.80
C VAL A 472 -2.04 -21.34 -38.22
N ILE A 473 -0.88 -21.95 -38.48
CA ILE A 473 -0.52 -22.50 -39.79
C ILE A 473 0.07 -23.89 -39.57
N THR A 474 -0.38 -24.86 -40.37
CA THR A 474 0.17 -26.21 -40.41
C THR A 474 0.99 -26.39 -41.68
N LEU A 475 2.27 -26.70 -41.53
CA LEU A 475 3.22 -26.91 -42.62
C LEU A 475 3.63 -28.38 -42.70
N SER A 476 3.93 -28.86 -43.91
CA SER A 476 4.55 -30.15 -44.15
C SER A 476 6.04 -30.08 -43.87
N LYS A 477 6.58 -31.07 -43.14
CA LYS A 477 8.04 -31.15 -42.89
C LYS A 477 8.85 -31.45 -44.15
N VAL A 478 8.24 -32.06 -45.16
CA VAL A 478 8.94 -32.60 -46.33
C VAL A 478 9.20 -31.53 -47.38
N ASP A 479 8.19 -30.73 -47.69
CA ASP A 479 8.21 -29.71 -48.75
C ASP A 479 7.95 -28.28 -48.24
N GLY A 480 7.70 -28.13 -46.93
CA GLY A 480 7.39 -26.85 -46.30
C GLY A 480 6.05 -26.25 -46.76
N GLU A 481 5.21 -27.00 -47.47
CA GLU A 481 3.91 -26.53 -47.97
C GLU A 481 2.87 -26.37 -46.86
N ILE A 482 1.99 -25.39 -47.04
CA ILE A 482 0.86 -25.19 -46.12
C ILE A 482 -0.13 -26.34 -46.33
N ILE A 483 -0.29 -27.19 -45.32
CA ILE A 483 -1.28 -28.27 -45.30
C ILE A 483 -2.65 -27.71 -44.88
N THR A 484 -2.67 -26.83 -43.87
CA THR A 484 -3.90 -26.28 -43.29
C THR A 484 -3.67 -24.89 -42.70
N GLY A 485 -4.71 -24.04 -42.70
CA GLY A 485 -4.62 -22.63 -42.33
C GLY A 485 -4.16 -21.74 -43.50
N PRO A 486 -3.88 -20.44 -43.25
CA PRO A 486 -3.83 -19.78 -41.94
C PRO A 486 -5.21 -19.54 -41.33
N ASP A 487 -5.36 -19.94 -40.07
CA ASP A 487 -6.52 -19.59 -39.24
C ASP A 487 -6.16 -18.42 -38.33
N THR A 488 -6.87 -17.30 -38.48
CA THR A 488 -6.64 -16.08 -37.71
C THR A 488 -7.69 -15.95 -36.61
N ILE A 489 -7.25 -15.78 -35.38
CA ILE A 489 -8.10 -15.56 -34.20
C ILE A 489 -7.76 -14.18 -33.63
N SER A 490 -8.75 -13.31 -33.51
CA SER A 490 -8.59 -12.00 -32.86
C SER A 490 -9.28 -11.94 -31.50
N ARG A 491 -8.65 -11.25 -30.54
CA ARG A 491 -9.20 -10.91 -29.22
C ARG A 491 -8.81 -9.48 -28.87
N GLY A 492 -9.78 -8.64 -28.49
CA GLY A 492 -9.54 -7.25 -28.07
C GLY A 492 -9.03 -6.29 -29.16
N PHE A 493 -8.77 -6.76 -30.38
CA PHE A 493 -8.22 -5.94 -31.46
C PHE A 493 -9.32 -5.51 -32.46
N ILE A 494 -10.01 -6.47 -33.08
CA ILE A 494 -11.14 -6.25 -34.01
C ILE A 494 -12.27 -7.22 -33.69
N TYR A 495 -13.53 -6.79 -33.89
CA TYR A 495 -14.68 -7.67 -33.73
C TYR A 495 -14.86 -8.50 -35.00
N ALA A 496 -14.63 -9.81 -34.91
CA ALA A 496 -14.53 -10.69 -36.09
C ALA A 496 -15.78 -10.65 -36.99
N ARG A 497 -16.97 -10.40 -36.44
CA ARG A 497 -18.23 -10.31 -37.20
C ARG A 497 -18.31 -9.09 -38.12
N ASP A 498 -17.58 -8.02 -37.81
CA ASP A 498 -17.63 -6.75 -38.54
C ASP A 498 -16.36 -6.55 -39.39
N SER A 499 -15.51 -7.57 -39.51
CA SER A 499 -14.17 -7.44 -40.11
C SER A 499 -13.72 -8.69 -40.89
N GLU A 500 -14.67 -9.45 -41.47
CA GLU A 500 -14.36 -10.64 -42.29
C GLU A 500 -13.41 -10.33 -43.46
N GLU A 501 -13.59 -9.19 -44.13
CA GLU A 501 -12.73 -8.74 -45.23
C GLU A 501 -11.28 -8.55 -44.76
N LEU A 502 -11.07 -7.87 -43.63
CA LEU A 502 -9.76 -7.67 -43.04
C LEU A 502 -9.11 -9.00 -42.63
N MET A 503 -9.88 -9.94 -42.10
CA MET A 503 -9.40 -11.28 -41.74
C MET A 503 -8.96 -12.08 -42.98
N ASN A 504 -9.71 -11.96 -44.08
CA ASN A 504 -9.34 -12.57 -45.36
C ASN A 504 -8.07 -11.94 -45.94
N GLU A 505 -7.93 -10.61 -45.89
CA GLU A 505 -6.70 -9.90 -46.29
C GLU A 505 -5.49 -10.36 -45.46
N ILE A 506 -5.64 -10.51 -44.15
CA ILE A 506 -4.60 -11.05 -43.25
C ILE A 506 -4.18 -12.45 -43.69
N ASN A 507 -5.15 -13.35 -43.90
CA ASN A 507 -4.88 -14.73 -44.31
C ASN A 507 -4.13 -14.80 -45.65
N GLN A 508 -4.54 -14.02 -46.65
CA GLN A 508 -3.85 -13.94 -47.95
C GLN A 508 -2.43 -13.39 -47.84
N LEU A 509 -2.24 -12.38 -46.98
CA LEU A 509 -0.93 -11.80 -46.73
C LEU A 509 0.02 -12.79 -46.03
N VAL A 510 -0.51 -13.61 -45.12
CA VAL A 510 0.24 -14.70 -44.49
C VAL A 510 0.65 -15.75 -45.51
N ILE A 511 -0.28 -16.22 -46.36
CA ILE A 511 0.02 -17.21 -47.42
C ILE A 511 1.15 -16.70 -48.33
N THR A 512 1.06 -15.44 -48.75
CA THR A 512 2.08 -14.79 -49.58
C THR A 512 3.43 -14.70 -48.87
N THR A 513 3.42 -14.33 -47.58
CA THR A 513 4.65 -14.22 -46.77
C THR A 513 5.32 -15.58 -46.56
N VAL A 514 4.54 -16.64 -46.33
CA VAL A 514 5.06 -18.01 -46.18
C VAL A 514 5.71 -18.46 -47.48
N LYS A 515 5.04 -18.31 -48.62
CA LYS A 515 5.57 -18.71 -49.93
C LYS A 515 6.88 -18.00 -50.29
N THR A 516 6.98 -16.70 -49.99
CA THR A 516 8.16 -15.88 -50.30
C THR A 516 9.35 -16.13 -49.36
N THR A 517 9.10 -16.56 -48.12
CA THR A 517 10.16 -16.80 -47.12
C THR A 517 10.81 -18.19 -47.24
N LYS A 518 10.28 -19.10 -48.08
CA LYS A 518 10.79 -20.47 -48.25
C LYS A 518 12.26 -20.58 -48.75
N SER A 519 12.88 -19.50 -49.20
CA SER A 519 14.11 -19.52 -49.99
C SER A 519 15.45 -19.40 -49.22
N SER A 520 15.51 -19.66 -47.90
CA SER A 520 16.78 -19.50 -47.14
C SER A 520 16.95 -20.54 -46.04
N SER A 521 18.05 -21.30 -46.08
CA SER A 521 18.36 -22.42 -45.18
C SER A 521 18.99 -21.98 -43.86
N GLY A 522 18.67 -22.72 -42.78
CA GLY A 522 19.39 -22.71 -41.50
C GLY A 522 18.61 -22.26 -40.26
N ASN A 523 17.52 -21.48 -40.42
CA ASN A 523 16.70 -21.05 -39.27
C ASN A 523 15.21 -20.79 -39.65
N GLN A 524 14.67 -21.62 -40.54
CA GLN A 524 13.44 -21.38 -41.31
C GLN A 524 12.22 -21.01 -40.46
N ARG A 525 12.01 -21.66 -39.31
CA ARG A 525 10.84 -21.41 -38.44
C ARG A 525 10.88 -20.05 -37.75
N SER A 526 12.04 -19.66 -37.20
CA SER A 526 12.18 -18.38 -36.50
C SER A 526 12.09 -17.21 -37.49
N VAL A 527 12.75 -17.36 -38.64
CA VAL A 527 12.71 -16.38 -39.73
C VAL A 527 11.28 -16.24 -40.25
N LEU A 528 10.57 -17.34 -40.48
CA LEU A 528 9.19 -17.31 -40.94
C LEU A 528 8.24 -16.63 -39.93
N LYS A 529 8.36 -16.94 -38.63
CA LYS A 529 7.60 -16.24 -37.58
C LYS A 529 7.86 -14.73 -37.59
N GLN A 530 9.13 -14.33 -37.73
CA GLN A 530 9.52 -12.92 -37.75
C GLN A 530 9.01 -12.20 -39.01
N SER A 531 9.10 -12.83 -40.17
CA SER A 531 8.56 -12.30 -41.44
C SER A 531 7.05 -12.10 -41.36
N VAL A 532 6.31 -13.11 -40.89
CA VAL A 532 4.84 -13.01 -40.71
C VAL A 532 4.51 -11.88 -39.74
N LYS A 533 5.21 -11.79 -38.60
CA LYS A 533 4.99 -10.72 -37.61
C LYS A 533 5.27 -9.33 -38.18
N ALA A 534 6.35 -9.16 -38.94
CA ALA A 534 6.75 -7.88 -39.53
C ALA A 534 5.78 -7.42 -40.63
N THR A 535 5.43 -8.31 -41.56
CA THR A 535 4.53 -8.02 -42.68
C THR A 535 3.14 -7.67 -42.16
N LEU A 536 2.59 -8.49 -41.25
CA LEU A 536 1.29 -8.23 -40.65
C LEU A 536 1.29 -6.97 -39.78
N GLY A 537 2.35 -6.76 -38.98
CA GLY A 537 2.45 -5.55 -38.15
C GLY A 537 2.38 -4.26 -38.97
N LYS A 538 3.07 -4.21 -40.11
CA LYS A 538 3.02 -3.06 -41.03
C LYS A 538 1.64 -2.89 -41.67
N PHE A 539 1.05 -3.99 -42.13
CA PHE A 539 -0.28 -3.97 -42.77
C PHE A 539 -1.37 -3.51 -41.79
N LEU A 540 -1.42 -4.11 -40.60
CA LEU A 540 -2.40 -3.80 -39.57
C LEU A 540 -2.25 -2.36 -39.09
N PHE A 541 -1.03 -1.87 -38.87
CA PHE A 541 -0.83 -0.46 -38.51
C PHE A 541 -1.25 0.50 -39.63
N THR A 542 -1.06 0.13 -40.90
CA THR A 542 -1.47 0.97 -42.03
C THR A 542 -2.99 1.09 -42.11
N LYS A 543 -3.71 -0.03 -41.95
CA LYS A 543 -5.17 -0.11 -42.05
C LYS A 543 -5.89 0.41 -40.80
N THR A 544 -5.33 0.16 -39.61
CA THR A 544 -6.04 0.37 -38.33
C THR A 544 -5.38 1.38 -37.40
N LYS A 545 -4.13 1.79 -37.68
CA LYS A 545 -3.29 2.63 -36.80
C LYS A 545 -3.02 2.04 -35.41
N LYS A 546 -3.34 0.76 -35.19
CA LYS A 546 -3.08 0.00 -33.96
C LYS A 546 -1.97 -1.03 -34.15
N ARG A 547 -1.35 -1.50 -33.07
CA ARG A 547 -0.25 -2.47 -33.09
C ARG A 547 -0.55 -3.68 -32.19
N PRO A 548 -1.49 -4.56 -32.60
CA PRO A 548 -1.85 -5.72 -31.80
C PRO A 548 -0.65 -6.65 -31.57
N MET A 549 -0.70 -7.41 -30.48
CA MET A 549 0.22 -8.52 -30.28
C MET A 549 -0.04 -9.61 -31.32
N ILE A 550 0.93 -9.85 -32.20
CA ILE A 550 0.84 -10.86 -33.27
C ILE A 550 1.61 -12.12 -32.84
N LEU A 551 0.90 -13.24 -32.73
CA LEU A 551 1.42 -14.55 -32.33
C LEU A 551 1.25 -15.59 -33.46
N PRO A 552 2.27 -15.82 -34.31
CA PRO A 552 2.25 -16.88 -35.30
C PRO A 552 2.62 -18.24 -34.68
N ILE A 553 1.67 -19.17 -34.69
CA ILE A 553 1.80 -20.57 -34.28
C ILE A 553 1.96 -21.41 -35.55
N ILE A 554 3.17 -21.94 -35.73
CA ILE A 554 3.50 -22.83 -36.85
C ILE A 554 3.63 -24.25 -36.31
N ILE A 555 2.80 -25.15 -36.81
CA ILE A 555 2.78 -26.58 -36.54
C ILE A 555 3.37 -27.29 -37.75
N GLU A 556 4.35 -28.15 -37.54
CA GLU A 556 4.96 -28.94 -38.62
C GLU A 556 4.56 -30.41 -38.45
N VAL A 557 3.96 -30.98 -39.49
CA VAL A 557 3.46 -32.36 -39.48
C VAL A 557 4.29 -33.21 -40.43
#